data_AF-A0A133YTU3-F1
#
_entry.id   AF-A0A133YTU3-F1
#
_cell.length_a   1.000
_cell.length_b   1.000
_cell.length_c   1.000
_cell.angle_alpha   90.00
_cell.angle_beta   90.00
_cell.angle_gamma   90.00
#
_symmetry.space_group_name_H-M   'P 1'
#
loop_
_entity.id
_entity.type
_entity.pdbx_description
1 polymer ?
#
loop_
_entity_poly.entity_id
_entity_poly.type
_entity_poly.pdbx_seq_one_letter_code
_entity_poly.pdbx_strand_id
1 'polypeptide(L)' 'MKKDVNLKILERYGFKLYKRPKENVYLFKKGDSLIFVNLDLKLIEFRGDISLSFKAYKLLLDFVFNKYI' A
#
# COMPACT_ATOMS: atom_id res chain seq x y z
N MET A 1 2.24 14.02 -8.41
CA MET A 1 1.02 13.83 -9.24
C MET A 1 0.59 12.37 -9.35
N LYS A 2 1.33 11.43 -9.95
CA LYS A 2 0.87 10.02 -10.07
C LYS A 2 0.84 9.25 -8.73
N LYS A 3 1.88 9.41 -7.89
CA LYS A 3 1.95 8.79 -6.55
C LYS A 3 0.75 9.20 -5.66
N ASP A 4 0.33 10.46 -5.75
CA ASP A 4 -0.77 11.01 -4.94
C ASP A 4 -2.14 10.46 -5.37
N VAL A 5 -2.33 10.22 -6.66
CA VAL A 5 -3.55 9.56 -7.20
C VAL A 5 -3.63 8.12 -6.70
N ASN A 6 -2.52 7.37 -6.76
CA ASN A 6 -2.52 5.98 -6.32
C ASN A 6 -2.74 5.84 -4.80
N LEU A 7 -2.23 6.77 -4.00
CA LEU A 7 -2.51 6.83 -2.56
C LEU A 7 -4.02 7.03 -2.29
N LYS A 8 -4.67 7.96 -3.00
CA LYS A 8 -6.13 8.18 -2.86
C LYS A 8 -6.94 6.95 -3.26
N ILE A 9 -6.50 6.20 -4.27
CA ILE A 9 -7.15 4.94 -4.66
C ILE A 9 -7.01 3.92 -3.53
N LEU A 10 -5.81 3.72 -2.98
CA LEU A 10 -5.59 2.80 -1.86
C LEU A 10 -6.44 3.16 -0.63
N GLU A 11 -6.58 4.45 -0.31
CA GLU A 11 -7.43 4.92 0.79
C GLU A 11 -8.90 4.52 0.62
N ARG A 12 -9.45 4.56 -0.60
CA ARG A 12 -10.82 4.11 -0.90
C ARG A 12 -11.04 2.62 -0.62
N TYR A 13 -9.98 1.82 -0.67
CA TYR A 13 -10.01 0.39 -0.33
C TYR A 13 -9.64 0.12 1.15
N GLY A 14 -9.56 1.18 1.95
CA GLY A 14 -9.33 1.13 3.39
C GLY A 14 -7.85 0.99 3.79
N PHE A 15 -6.92 1.22 2.86
CA PHE A 15 -5.49 1.34 3.19
C PHE A 15 -5.19 2.78 3.58
N LYS A 16 -5.24 3.08 4.88
CA LYS A 16 -4.94 4.42 5.37
C LYS A 16 -3.43 4.60 5.49
N LEU A 17 -2.87 5.66 4.94
CA LEU A 17 -1.46 5.97 5.15
C LEU A 17 -1.23 6.31 6.62
N TYR A 18 -0.43 5.49 7.32
CA TYR A 18 -0.11 5.69 8.73
C TYR A 18 1.20 6.47 8.90
N LYS A 19 2.25 6.09 8.16
CA LYS A 19 3.55 6.78 8.20
C LYS A 19 4.28 6.64 6.86
N ARG A 20 5.10 7.63 6.52
CA ARG A 20 6.03 7.58 5.39
C ARG A 20 7.46 7.79 5.91
N PRO A 21 8.13 6.75 6.41
CA PRO A 21 9.44 6.90 7.05
C PRO A 21 10.56 7.33 6.11
N LYS A 22 10.43 7.05 4.79
CA LYS A 22 11.34 7.49 3.74
C LYS A 22 10.55 7.78 2.46
N GLU A 23 11.16 8.42 1.48
CA GLU A 23 10.47 8.83 0.24
C GLU A 23 9.74 7.67 -0.46
N ASN A 24 10.35 6.50 -0.55
CA ASN A 24 9.78 5.35 -1.26
C ASN A 24 9.29 4.23 -0.31
N VAL A 25 9.13 4.56 0.97
CA VAL A 25 8.67 3.61 1.99
C VAL A 25 7.36 4.11 2.60
N TYR A 26 6.34 3.27 2.55
CA TYR A 26 5.00 3.57 3.01
C TYR A 26 4.58 2.54 4.05
N LEU A 27 3.98 3.02 5.13
CA LEU A 27 3.36 2.18 6.14
C LEU A 27 1.88 2.51 6.14
N PHE A 28 1.06 1.57 5.68
CA PHE A 28 -0.39 1.66 5.69
C PHE A 28 -0.97 0.92 6.90
N LYS A 29 -2.14 1.35 7.34
CA LYS A 29 -2.97 0.66 8.33
C LYS A 29 -4.30 0.27 7.69
N LYS A 30 -4.74 -0.97 7.91
CA LYS A 30 -6.06 -1.46 7.51
C LYS A 30 -6.63 -2.32 8.65
N GLY A 31 -7.64 -1.79 9.33
CA GLY A 31 -8.07 -2.35 10.63
C GLY A 31 -6.92 -2.24 11.64
N ASP A 32 -6.64 -3.32 12.37
CA ASP A 32 -5.53 -3.39 13.32
C ASP A 32 -4.21 -3.84 12.69
N SER A 33 -4.23 -4.19 11.40
CA SER A 33 -3.06 -4.68 10.67
C SER A 33 -2.27 -3.56 10.02
N LEU A 34 -0.95 -3.74 10.02
CA LEU A 34 0.02 -2.84 9.40
C LEU A 34 0.55 -3.46 8.12
N ILE A 35 0.73 -2.63 7.10
CA ILE A 35 1.22 -3.03 5.80
C ILE A 35 2.39 -2.15 5.44
N PHE A 36 3.57 -2.74 5.43
CA PHE A 36 4.79 -2.08 5.02
C PHE A 36 4.98 -2.27 3.52
N VAL A 37 5.28 -1.18 2.83
CA VAL A 37 5.49 -1.15 1.39
C VAL A 37 6.78 -0.41 1.09
N ASN A 38 7.70 -1.07 0.39
CA ASN A 38 8.93 -0.47 -0.09
C ASN A 38 8.97 -0.50 -1.62
N LEU A 39 8.90 0.67 -2.25
CA LEU A 39 8.89 0.81 -3.71
C LEU A 39 10.25 0.58 -4.35
N ASP A 40 11.35 0.81 -3.62
CA ASP A 40 12.72 0.59 -4.12
C ASP A 40 13.00 -0.91 -4.20
N LEU A 41 12.62 -1.65 -3.15
CA LEU A 41 12.82 -3.10 -3.05
C LEU A 41 11.69 -3.92 -3.68
N LYS A 42 10.62 -3.27 -4.17
CA LYS A 42 9.41 -3.93 -4.67
C LYS A 42 8.80 -4.93 -3.67
N LEU A 43 8.77 -4.53 -2.40
CA LEU A 43 8.43 -5.40 -1.27
C LEU A 43 7.12 -4.96 -0.60
N ILE A 44 6.31 -5.94 -0.21
CA ILE A 44 5.14 -5.78 0.67
C ILE A 44 5.33 -6.72 1.85
N GLU A 45 5.27 -6.20 3.08
CA GLU A 45 5.20 -7.00 4.29
C GLU A 45 3.90 -6.72 5.04
N PHE A 46 3.28 -7.77 5.54
CA PHE A 46 2.09 -7.69 6.37
C PHE A 46 2.45 -7.99 7.82
N ARG A 47 1.96 -7.18 8.75
CA ARG A 47 2.13 -7.36 10.19
C ARG A 47 0.74 -7.37 10.84
N GLY A 48 0.39 -8.50 11.45
CA GLY A 48 -0.95 -8.75 12.01
C GLY A 48 -1.77 -9.70 11.13
N ASP A 49 -2.96 -10.03 11.61
CA ASP A 49 -3.91 -10.87 10.87
C ASP A 49 -4.60 -10.03 9.79
N ILE A 50 -4.31 -10.32 8.52
CA ILE A 50 -4.82 -9.52 7.41
C ILE A 50 -5.55 -10.40 6.40
N SER A 51 -6.82 -10.06 6.19
CA SER A 51 -7.59 -10.56 5.06
C SER A 51 -7.76 -9.45 4.03
N LEU A 52 -7.24 -9.70 2.82
CA LEU A 52 -7.40 -8.81 1.67
C LEU A 52 -8.24 -9.50 0.61
N SER A 53 -9.22 -8.77 0.07
CA SER A 53 -9.84 -9.21 -1.17
C SER A 53 -8.79 -9.21 -2.29
N PHE A 54 -8.96 -10.08 -3.29
CA PHE A 54 -8.05 -10.13 -4.45
C PHE A 54 -7.87 -8.76 -5.11
N LYS A 55 -8.95 -7.97 -5.21
CA LYS A 55 -8.90 -6.59 -5.76
C LYS A 55 -8.00 -5.68 -4.92
N ALA A 56 -8.11 -5.73 -3.59
CA ALA A 56 -7.32 -4.91 -2.69
C ALA A 56 -5.83 -5.29 -2.72
N TYR A 57 -5.54 -6.60 -2.77
CA TYR A 57 -4.17 -7.10 -2.93
C TYR A 57 -3.56 -6.69 -4.27
N LYS A 58 -4.32 -6.82 -5.37
CA LYS A 58 -3.88 -6.39 -6.70
C LYS A 58 -3.52 -4.90 -6.74
N LEU A 59 -4.33 -4.03 -6.14
CA LEU A 59 -4.04 -2.59 -6.07
C LEU A 59 -2.75 -2.27 -5.30
N LEU A 60 -2.49 -3.03 -4.23
CA LEU A 60 -1.23 -2.95 -3.48
C LEU A 60 -0.04 -3.34 -4.36
N LEU A 61 -0.14 -4.43 -5.12
CA LEU A 61 0.88 -4.84 -6.08
C LEU A 61 1.08 -3.79 -7.18
N ASP A 62 0.00 -3.28 -7.76
CA ASP A 62 0.06 -2.24 -8.79
C ASP A 62 0.77 -0.98 -8.27
N PHE A 63 0.50 -0.58 -7.02
CA PHE A 63 1.21 0.51 -6.33
C PHE A 63 2.71 0.24 -6.17
N VAL A 64 3.10 -0.98 -5.78
CA VAL A 64 4.51 -1.36 -5.58
C VAL A 64 5.30 -1.44 -6.87
N PHE A 65 4.74 -2.17 -7.84
CA PHE A 65 5.38 -2.42 -9.12
C PHE A 65 5.21 -1.27 -10.09
N ASN A 66 4.48 -0.22 -9.71
CA ASN A 66 4.10 0.87 -10.60
C ASN A 66 3.45 0.31 -11.88
N LYS A 67 2.78 -0.84 -11.77
CA LYS A 67 2.07 -1.50 -12.87
C LYS A 67 0.74 -0.76 -12.97
N TYR A 68 0.59 -0.03 -14.08
CA TYR A 68 -0.50 0.86 -14.47
C TYR A 68 -0.31 2.37 -14.16
N ILE A 69 0.09 3.06 -15.26
CA ILE A 69 -0.45 4.27 -15.92
C ILE A 69 -0.58 5.56 -15.09
#